data_AF-A0A085APW7-F1
#
_entry.id   AF-A0A085APW7-F1
#
_cell.length_a   1.000
_cell.length_b   1.000
_cell.length_c   1.000
_cell.angle_alpha   90.00
_cell.angle_beta   90.00
_cell.angle_gamma   90.00
#
_symmetry.space_group_name_H-M   'P 1'
#
loop_
_entity.id
_entity.type
_entity.pdbx_description
1 polymer ?
#
loop_
_entity_poly.entity_id
_entity_poly.type
_entity_poly.pdbx_seq_one_letter_code
_entity_poly.pdbx_strand_id
1 'polypeptide(L)'
;MGARIRGIPQAKTNLDKLISDINGRKVIRAIKSALLIVAPEAAGMTPIATSTLINSQFQEVMVNGTRITGRIGYSANYAIYVHEANGTLKGKPRPAKQGGGNYWDPSGEPKFLEKAGERRKSDIDAVVNKELSL
;
A
#
# COMPACT_ATOMS: atom_id res chain seq x y z
N MET A 1 49.29 -26.29 -24.67
CA MET A 1 47.84 -26.31 -25.01
C MET A 1 47.08 -25.69 -23.85
N GLY A 2 46.50 -24.50 -24.04
CA GLY A 2 45.70 -23.86 -22.99
C GLY A 2 44.34 -24.54 -22.87
N ALA A 3 44.02 -25.09 -21.70
CA ALA A 3 42.71 -25.68 -21.44
C ALA A 3 41.64 -24.58 -21.55
N ARG A 4 40.76 -24.66 -22.57
CA ARG A 4 39.57 -23.79 -22.64
C ARG A 4 38.61 -24.24 -21.54
N ILE A 5 38.53 -23.46 -20.47
CA ILE A 5 37.57 -23.68 -19.38
C ILE A 5 36.16 -23.46 -19.94
N ARG A 6 35.41 -24.55 -20.13
CA ARG A 6 33.99 -24.52 -20.50
C ARG A 6 33.19 -24.56 -19.20
N GLY A 7 32.38 -23.53 -18.92
CA GLY A 7 31.49 -23.48 -17.75
C GLY A 7 31.41 -22.12 -17.05
N ILE A 8 32.43 -21.26 -17.15
CA ILE A 8 32.40 -19.90 -16.58
C ILE A 8 31.22 -19.07 -17.12
N PRO A 9 30.89 -19.09 -18.44
CA PRO A 9 29.73 -18.37 -18.95
C PRO A 9 28.41 -18.85 -18.33
N GLN A 10 28.28 -20.15 -18.10
CA GLN A 10 27.07 -20.78 -17.59
C GLN A 10 26.88 -20.49 -16.09
N ALA A 11 27.99 -20.48 -15.33
CA ALA A 11 28.00 -20.05 -13.94
C ALA A 11 27.60 -18.57 -13.81
N LYS A 12 28.11 -17.69 -14.69
CA LYS A 12 27.70 -16.27 -14.74
C LYS A 12 26.20 -16.13 -14.98
N THR A 13 25.67 -16.79 -16.01
CA THR A 13 24.22 -16.71 -16.32
C THR A 13 23.34 -17.20 -15.16
N ASN A 14 23.74 -18.28 -14.47
CA ASN A 14 22.98 -18.78 -13.31
C ASN A 14 23.05 -17.81 -12.12
N LEU A 15 24.22 -17.20 -11.89
CA LEU A 15 24.39 -16.17 -10.88
C LEU A 15 23.53 -14.93 -11.17
N ASP A 16 23.49 -14.48 -12.43
CA ASP A 16 22.69 -13.33 -12.85
C ASP A 16 21.19 -13.58 -12.64
N LYS A 17 20.71 -14.79 -12.97
CA LYS A 17 19.33 -15.21 -12.69
C LYS A 17 19.02 -15.23 -11.19
N LEU A 18 19.93 -15.74 -10.38
CA LEU A 18 19.77 -15.78 -8.92
C LEU A 18 19.71 -14.36 -8.34
N ILE A 19 20.61 -13.47 -8.77
CA ILE A 19 20.62 -12.06 -8.36
C ILE A 19 19.31 -11.38 -8.76
N SER A 20 18.83 -11.61 -9.99
CA SER A 20 17.56 -11.07 -10.47
C SER A 20 16.36 -11.54 -9.63
N ASP A 21 16.31 -12.83 -9.28
CA ASP A 21 15.24 -13.40 -8.44
C ASP A 21 15.31 -12.87 -7.00
N ILE A 22 16.52 -12.76 -6.44
CA ILE A 22 16.76 -12.14 -5.13
C ILE A 22 16.27 -10.68 -5.14
N ASN A 23 16.64 -9.89 -6.15
CA ASN A 23 16.20 -8.51 -6.29
C ASN A 23 14.68 -8.40 -6.45
N GLY A 24 14.06 -9.28 -7.25
CA GLY A 24 12.60 -9.34 -7.38
C GLY A 24 11.90 -9.59 -6.04
N ARG A 25 12.40 -10.55 -5.25
CA ARG A 25 11.87 -10.84 -3.90
C ARG A 25 12.03 -9.67 -2.92
N LYS A 26 13.17 -8.96 -2.97
CA LYS A 26 13.42 -7.76 -2.16
C LYS A 26 12.44 -6.64 -2.52
N VAL A 27 12.20 -6.38 -3.80
CA VAL A 27 11.26 -5.35 -4.25
C VAL A 27 9.82 -5.68 -3.84
N ILE A 28 9.37 -6.93 -4.02
CA ILE A 28 8.02 -7.33 -3.58
C ILE A 28 7.86 -7.13 -2.06
N ARG A 29 8.90 -7.47 -1.29
CA ARG A 29 8.91 -7.29 0.16
C ARG A 29 8.87 -5.82 0.54
N ALA A 30 9.68 -4.97 -0.09
CA ALA A 30 9.68 -3.52 0.08
C ALA A 30 8.28 -2.92 -0.16
N ILE A 31 7.61 -3.33 -1.24
CA ILE A 31 6.25 -2.86 -1.55
C ILE A 31 5.25 -3.33 -0.51
N LYS A 32 5.29 -4.60 -0.10
CA LYS A 32 4.39 -5.11 0.95
C LYS A 32 4.64 -4.37 2.28
N SER A 33 5.89 -4.14 2.66
CA SER A 33 6.23 -3.41 3.88
C SER A 33 5.74 -1.96 3.83
N ALA A 34 5.84 -1.30 2.68
CA ALA A 34 5.24 0.03 2.48
C ALA A 34 3.70 0.00 2.60
N LEU A 35 3.03 -0.99 1.99
CA LEU A 35 1.58 -1.15 2.10
C LEU A 35 1.12 -1.39 3.55
N LEU A 36 1.89 -2.16 4.34
CA LEU A 36 1.64 -2.38 5.76
C LEU A 36 1.78 -1.12 6.62
N ILE A 37 2.45 -0.08 6.12
CA ILE A 37 2.55 1.22 6.78
C ILE A 37 1.39 2.13 6.39
N VAL A 38 1.08 2.20 5.08
CA VAL A 38 0.05 3.10 4.54
C VAL A 38 -1.35 2.62 4.90
N ALA A 39 -1.60 1.31 4.85
CA ALA A 39 -2.96 0.78 5.03
C ALA A 39 -3.56 1.03 6.41
N PRO A 40 -2.83 0.81 7.53
CA PRO A 40 -3.35 1.14 8.85
C PRO A 40 -3.55 2.65 9.03
N GLU A 41 -2.66 3.48 8.49
CA GLU A 41 -2.77 4.93 8.55
C GLU A 41 -4.03 5.42 7.81
N ALA A 42 -4.26 4.91 6.60
CA ALA A 42 -5.48 5.21 5.84
C ALA A 42 -6.74 4.70 6.56
N ALA A 43 -6.70 3.50 7.13
CA ALA A 43 -7.81 2.92 7.88
C ALA A 43 -8.16 3.75 9.12
N GLY A 44 -7.16 4.26 9.86
CA GLY A 44 -7.38 5.13 11.02
C GLY A 44 -8.05 6.47 10.69
N MET A 45 -7.81 6.98 9.47
CA MET A 45 -8.46 8.18 8.94
C MET A 45 -9.79 7.91 8.21
N THR A 46 -10.16 6.64 8.01
CA THR A 46 -11.38 6.28 7.29
C THR A 46 -12.60 6.50 8.20
N PRO A 47 -13.64 7.20 7.74
CA PRO A 47 -14.87 7.35 8.51
C PRO A 47 -15.60 6.02 8.70
N ILE A 48 -16.11 5.79 9.90
CA ILE A 48 -16.80 4.56 10.29
C ILE A 48 -18.24 4.89 10.66
N ALA A 49 -19.17 4.35 9.88
CA ALA A 49 -20.59 4.37 10.21
C ALA A 49 -21.08 2.95 10.53
N THR A 50 -21.00 2.06 9.54
CA THR A 50 -21.43 0.64 9.62
C THR A 50 -20.26 -0.33 9.47
N SER A 51 -19.03 0.18 9.53
CA SER A 51 -17.78 -0.54 9.23
C SER A 51 -17.64 -1.08 7.79
N THR A 52 -18.67 -0.96 6.94
CA THR A 52 -18.62 -1.41 5.54
C THR A 52 -17.46 -0.79 4.77
N LEU A 53 -17.22 0.51 4.96
CA LEU A 53 -16.13 1.21 4.25
C LEU A 53 -14.77 0.67 4.70
N ILE A 54 -14.45 0.73 5.98
CA ILE A 54 -13.15 0.26 6.50
C ILE A 54 -12.90 -1.23 6.19
N ASN A 55 -13.92 -2.09 6.27
CA ASN A 55 -13.82 -3.52 5.94
C ASN A 55 -13.69 -3.81 4.44
N SER A 56 -13.91 -2.82 3.59
CA SER A 56 -13.72 -2.94 2.13
C SER A 56 -12.30 -2.61 1.68
N GLN A 57 -11.40 -2.25 2.61
CA GLN A 57 -10.01 -1.95 2.28
C GLN A 57 -9.32 -3.21 1.72
N PHE A 58 -8.62 -3.05 0.60
CA PHE A 58 -7.82 -4.10 -0.01
C PHE A 58 -6.41 -3.62 -0.32
N GLN A 59 -5.50 -4.58 -0.43
CA GLN A 59 -4.14 -4.38 -0.89
C GLN A 59 -3.85 -5.32 -2.04
N GLU A 60 -3.18 -4.83 -3.06
CA GLU A 60 -2.82 -5.62 -4.23
C GLU A 60 -1.36 -5.32 -4.61
N VAL A 61 -0.63 -6.35 -5.04
CA VAL A 61 0.69 -6.18 -5.64
C VAL A 61 0.65 -6.82 -7.02
N MET A 62 0.81 -6.01 -8.06
CA MET A 62 0.88 -6.49 -9.44
C MET A 62 2.32 -6.43 -9.95
N VAL A 63 2.72 -7.48 -10.67
CA VAL A 63 4.03 -7.58 -11.32
C VAL A 63 3.81 -7.53 -12.83
N ASN A 64 4.23 -6.43 -13.46
CA ASN A 64 4.14 -6.20 -14.90
C ASN A 64 5.56 -6.08 -15.48
N GLY A 65 6.17 -7.23 -15.77
CA GLY A 65 7.57 -7.29 -16.20
C GLY A 65 8.52 -6.75 -15.12
N THR A 66 9.25 -5.69 -15.44
CA THR A 66 10.17 -5.01 -14.51
C THR A 66 9.48 -4.03 -13.57
N ARG A 67 8.21 -3.71 -13.81
CA ARG A 67 7.43 -2.79 -12.98
C ARG A 67 6.60 -3.57 -11.97
N ILE A 68 6.89 -3.39 -10.69
CA ILE A 68 6.07 -3.90 -9.60
C ILE A 68 5.29 -2.72 -9.02
N THR A 69 3.99 -2.88 -8.83
CA THR A 69 3.10 -1.81 -8.33
C THR A 69 2.29 -2.35 -7.15
N GLY A 70 2.44 -1.71 -5.99
CA GLY A 70 1.54 -1.87 -4.87
C GLY A 70 0.35 -0.93 -5.00
N ARG A 71 -0.84 -1.44 -4.70
CA ARG A 71 -2.09 -0.66 -4.62
C ARG A 71 -2.75 -0.91 -3.29
N ILE A 72 -3.33 0.15 -2.78
CA ILE A 72 -4.31 0.11 -1.69
C ILE A 72 -5.56 0.82 -2.18
N GLY A 73 -6.72 0.28 -1.84
CA GLY A 73 -7.99 0.87 -2.20
C GLY A 73 -9.12 0.37 -1.34
N TYR A 74 -10.33 0.80 -1.67
CA TYR A 74 -11.57 0.37 -1.03
C TYR A 74 -12.51 -0.15 -2.11
N SER A 75 -13.08 -1.33 -1.90
CA SER A 75 -14.01 -1.94 -2.86
C SER A 75 -15.44 -1.42 -2.75
N ALA A 76 -15.77 -0.68 -1.68
CA ALA A 76 -17.07 -0.03 -1.56
C ALA A 76 -17.24 1.06 -2.65
N ASN A 77 -18.28 0.94 -3.48
CA ASN A 77 -18.55 1.88 -4.59
C ASN A 77 -18.62 3.35 -4.15
N TYR A 78 -19.08 3.60 -2.92
CA TYR A 78 -19.21 4.96 -2.39
C TYR A 78 -17.90 5.52 -1.77
N ALA A 79 -16.83 4.73 -1.72
CA ALA A 79 -15.57 5.12 -1.08
C ALA A 79 -14.97 6.38 -1.70
N ILE A 80 -15.07 6.55 -3.02
CA ILE A 80 -14.57 7.74 -3.72
C ILE A 80 -15.29 9.02 -3.26
N TYR A 81 -16.62 8.97 -3.10
CA TYR A 81 -17.38 10.14 -2.65
C TYR A 81 -17.05 10.49 -1.20
N VAL A 82 -16.81 9.48 -0.36
CA VAL A 82 -16.37 9.72 1.02
C VAL A 82 -14.95 10.27 1.04
N HIS A 83 -14.05 9.74 0.21
CA HIS A 83 -12.68 10.20 0.10
C HIS A 83 -12.57 11.67 -0.33
N GLU A 84 -13.39 12.08 -1.30
CA GLU A 84 -13.42 13.43 -1.87
C GLU A 84 -14.26 14.44 -1.07
N ALA A 85 -15.13 13.98 -0.16
CA ALA A 85 -16.00 14.88 0.57
C ALA A 85 -15.20 15.84 1.47
N ASN A 86 -15.61 17.11 1.57
CA ASN A 86 -14.85 18.17 2.25
C ASN A 86 -14.67 18.00 3.78
N GLY A 87 -15.24 16.95 4.40
CA GLY A 87 -15.16 16.74 5.86
C GLY A 87 -15.87 17.81 6.71
N THR A 88 -16.69 18.68 6.13
CA THR A 88 -17.35 19.82 6.80
C THR A 88 -18.33 19.40 7.90
N LEU A 89 -18.81 18.15 7.86
CA LEU A 89 -19.70 17.57 8.86
C LEU A 89 -18.94 16.74 9.91
N LYS A 90 -17.63 16.94 10.04
CA LYS A 90 -16.81 16.18 10.99
C LYS A 90 -17.27 16.37 12.43
N GLY A 91 -17.42 15.25 13.15
CA GLY A 91 -17.94 15.23 14.52
C GLY A 91 -19.41 15.59 14.67
N LYS A 92 -20.15 15.85 13.58
CA LYS A 92 -21.58 16.16 13.66
C LYS A 92 -22.41 14.88 13.70
N PRO A 93 -23.47 14.82 14.52
CA PRO A 93 -24.37 13.68 14.57
C PRO A 93 -25.17 13.57 13.27
N ARG A 94 -25.36 12.34 12.81
CA ARG A 94 -26.17 11.97 11.67
C ARG A 94 -27.57 11.57 12.14
N PRO A 95 -28.64 11.97 11.42
CA PRO A 95 -30.01 11.58 11.78
C PRO A 95 -30.16 10.06 11.95
N ALA A 96 -30.94 9.63 12.94
CA ALA A 96 -31.22 8.21 13.19
C ALA A 96 -31.81 7.50 11.96
N LYS A 97 -32.65 8.20 11.17
CA LYS A 97 -33.21 7.70 9.91
C LYS A 97 -32.17 7.36 8.84
N GLN A 98 -30.95 7.88 8.96
CA GLN A 98 -29.82 7.61 8.07
C GLN A 98 -28.81 6.64 8.70
N GLY A 99 -29.18 5.94 9.78
CA GLY A 99 -28.32 4.96 10.47
C GLY A 99 -27.64 5.51 11.73
N GLY A 100 -27.94 6.73 12.18
CA GLY A 100 -27.39 7.31 13.41
C GLY A 100 -25.86 7.48 13.38
N GLY A 101 -25.24 7.71 14.54
CA GLY A 101 -23.80 7.92 14.67
C GLY A 101 -23.35 9.31 14.21
N ASN A 102 -22.06 9.46 13.88
CA ASN A 102 -21.50 10.69 13.33
C ASN A 102 -21.39 10.63 11.80
N TYR A 103 -21.42 11.77 11.13
CA TYR A 103 -21.08 11.83 9.69
C TYR A 103 -19.61 11.50 9.43
N TRP A 104 -18.74 11.97 10.34
CA TRP A 104 -17.35 11.55 10.40
C TRP A 104 -16.92 11.40 11.85
N ASP A 105 -16.13 10.37 12.12
CA ASP A 105 -15.48 10.22 13.41
C ASP A 105 -14.45 11.33 13.66
N PRO A 106 -14.09 11.59 14.92
CA PRO A 106 -13.04 12.55 15.26
C PRO A 106 -11.69 12.29 14.56
N SER A 107 -11.35 11.01 14.31
CA SER A 107 -10.16 10.63 13.55
C SER A 107 -10.38 10.64 12.02
N GLY A 108 -11.63 10.69 11.56
CA GLY A 108 -11.98 10.66 10.15
C GLY A 108 -11.44 11.88 9.42
N GLU A 109 -10.80 11.67 8.27
CA GLU A 109 -10.26 12.74 7.45
C GLU A 109 -10.57 12.58 5.97
N PRO A 110 -10.91 13.67 5.27
CA PRO A 110 -11.01 13.64 3.82
C PRO A 110 -9.63 13.36 3.25
N LYS A 111 -9.61 12.79 2.04
CA LYS A 111 -8.37 12.37 1.36
C LYS A 111 -7.56 11.34 2.14
N PHE A 112 -8.21 10.47 2.92
CA PHE A 112 -7.55 9.51 3.83
C PHE A 112 -6.48 8.62 3.18
N LEU A 113 -6.63 8.18 1.92
CA LEU A 113 -5.60 7.42 1.20
C LEU A 113 -4.38 8.28 0.83
N GLU A 114 -4.61 9.48 0.31
CA GLU A 114 -3.56 10.42 -0.12
C GLU A 114 -2.76 10.88 1.09
N LYS A 115 -3.45 11.37 2.13
CA LYS A 115 -2.84 11.80 3.39
C LYS A 115 -2.08 10.69 4.09
N ALA A 116 -2.53 9.44 4.02
CA ALA A 116 -1.79 8.33 4.62
C ALA A 116 -0.42 8.15 3.97
N GLY A 117 -0.36 8.23 2.64
CA GLY A 117 0.91 8.21 1.91
C GLY A 117 1.80 9.40 2.23
N GLU A 118 1.22 10.61 2.28
CA GLU A 118 1.97 11.84 2.59
C GLU A 118 2.54 11.83 4.01
N ARG A 119 1.73 11.49 5.01
CA ARG A 119 2.13 11.48 6.43
C ARG A 119 3.22 10.46 6.72
N ARG A 120 3.16 9.31 6.04
CA ARG A 120 4.08 8.19 6.28
C ARG A 120 5.20 8.11 5.25
N LYS A 121 5.38 9.15 4.43
CA LYS A 121 6.39 9.16 3.35
C LYS A 121 7.79 8.79 3.84
N SER A 122 8.24 9.38 4.95
CA SER A 122 9.55 9.06 5.54
C SER A 122 9.67 7.61 6.00
N ASP A 123 8.60 7.05 6.56
CA ASP A 123 8.57 5.66 7.03
C ASP A 123 8.54 4.66 5.87
N ILE A 124 7.81 5.02 4.81
CA ILE A 124 7.79 4.29 3.53
C ILE A 124 9.19 4.27 2.93
N ASP A 125 9.83 5.43 2.81
CA ASP A 125 11.19 5.53 2.26
C ASP A 125 12.19 4.72 3.10
N ALA A 126 12.10 4.81 4.43
CA ALA A 126 12.95 4.05 5.34
C ALA A 126 12.76 2.54 5.21
N VAL A 127 11.51 2.05 5.16
CA VAL A 127 11.24 0.61 5.06
C VAL A 127 11.64 0.08 3.69
N VAL A 128 11.40 0.84 2.62
CA VAL A 128 11.80 0.43 1.27
C VAL A 128 13.32 0.31 1.18
N ASN A 129 14.07 1.31 1.65
CA ASN A 129 15.53 1.27 1.67
C ASN A 129 16.05 0.08 2.48
N LYS A 130 15.45 -0.18 3.65
CA LYS A 130 15.79 -1.34 4.47
C LYS A 130 15.61 -2.64 3.69
N GLU A 131 14.44 -2.87 3.11
CA GLU A 131 14.11 -4.13 2.42
C GLU A 131 14.91 -4.36 1.14
N LEU A 132 15.36 -3.29 0.47
CA LEU A 132 16.26 -3.37 -0.68
C LEU A 132 17.72 -3.62 -0.30
N SER A 133 18.10 -3.32 0.95
CA SER A 133 19.47 -3.47 1.47
C SER A 133 19.77 -4.83 2.11
N LEU A 134 18.74 -5.51 2.64
CA LEU A 134 18.75 -6.96 2.88
C LEU A 134 19.05 -7.67 1.57
#